data_AF-A0A8J4U280-F1
#
_entry.id   AF-A0A8J4U280-F1
#
_cell.length_a   1.000
_cell.length_b   1.000
_cell.length_c   1.000
_cell.angle_alpha   90.00
_cell.angle_beta   90.00
_cell.angle_gamma   90.00
#
_symmetry.space_group_name_H-M   'P 1'
#
loop_
_entity.id
_entity.type
_entity.pdbx_description
1 polymer ?
#
loop_
_entity_poly.entity_id
_entity_poly.type
_entity_poly.pdbx_seq_one_letter_code
_entity_poly.pdbx_strand_id
1 'polypeptide(L)'
;MADVGAREELRSGTPNRKLNSAFGEPAFGSPSKDEQQSLAVPFCGSIRGGMRPGKKITIMGIVDPEPDGFDVSLTCGCDDVALELSARFGDRQLLRNAHVGGSWGDEETAIAFFPFLAGQPFR
;
A
#
# COMPACT_ATOMS: atom_id res chain seq x y z
N MET A 1 -12.25 -42.52 9.47
CA MET A 1 -13.66 -42.91 9.76
C MET A 1 -14.10 -42.08 10.95
N ALA A 2 -15.29 -41.48 10.86
CA ALA A 2 -15.93 -40.49 11.76
C ALA A 2 -15.35 -39.06 11.64
N ASP A 3 -16.11 -37.98 11.49
CA ASP A 3 -17.54 -37.76 11.79
C ASP A 3 -18.20 -36.82 10.75
N VAL A 4 -19.47 -37.10 10.43
CA VAL A 4 -20.38 -36.33 9.57
C VAL A 4 -21.68 -36.17 10.37
N GLY A 5 -22.15 -34.92 10.54
CA GLY A 5 -23.53 -34.60 10.95
C GLY A 5 -23.83 -33.13 10.63
N ALA A 6 -24.57 -32.83 9.55
CA ALA A 6 -26.03 -32.63 9.49
C ALA A 6 -26.49 -31.37 10.27
N ARG A 7 -26.76 -30.22 9.63
CA ARG A 7 -27.99 -29.77 8.91
C ARG A 7 -29.29 -29.86 9.73
N GLU A 8 -29.95 -28.71 9.96
CA GLU A 8 -31.37 -28.36 9.65
C GLU A 8 -31.78 -27.02 10.32
N GLU A 9 -32.24 -26.02 9.55
CA GLU A 9 -33.64 -25.53 9.38
C GLU A 9 -34.00 -24.37 10.37
N LEU A 10 -34.05 -23.09 9.98
CA LEU A 10 -35.10 -22.32 9.28
C LEU A 10 -36.38 -22.01 10.12
N ARG A 11 -36.72 -20.70 10.18
CA ARG A 11 -38.07 -20.05 10.25
C ARG A 11 -38.38 -19.16 11.48
N SER A 12 -38.31 -17.85 11.21
CA SER A 12 -39.28 -16.77 11.46
C SER A 12 -40.11 -16.70 12.76
N GLY A 13 -40.03 -15.54 13.43
CA GLY A 13 -41.05 -15.04 14.36
C GLY A 13 -40.70 -13.68 15.00
N THR A 14 -41.15 -12.57 14.39
CA THR A 14 -41.33 -11.23 15.02
C THR A 14 -42.69 -11.20 15.77
N PRO A 15 -43.10 -10.18 16.58
CA PRO A 15 -42.54 -8.83 16.74
C PRO A 15 -42.53 -8.20 18.16
N ASN A 16 -41.95 -6.99 18.20
CA ASN A 16 -42.47 -5.77 18.83
C ASN A 16 -41.86 -5.33 20.18
N ARG A 17 -41.02 -4.29 20.13
CA ARG A 17 -41.10 -3.21 21.12
C ARG A 17 -40.96 -1.84 20.44
N LYS A 18 -42.02 -1.07 20.66
CA LYS A 18 -42.35 0.27 20.15
C LYS A 18 -41.24 1.32 20.31
N LEU A 19 -41.04 2.04 19.21
CA LEU A 19 -41.03 3.50 19.04
C LEU A 19 -40.38 4.36 20.15
N ASN A 20 -39.27 5.01 19.77
CA ASN A 20 -39.07 6.42 20.08
C ASN A 20 -38.77 7.20 18.80
N SER A 21 -39.21 8.45 18.85
CA SER A 21 -39.54 9.35 17.76
C SER A 21 -38.34 10.08 17.16
N ALA A 22 -38.46 10.31 15.85
CA ALA A 22 -37.89 11.38 15.03
C ALA A 22 -37.12 12.50 15.76
N PHE A 23 -35.90 12.78 15.30
CA PHE A 23 -35.52 14.04 14.65
C PHE A 23 -34.33 13.74 13.74
N GLY A 24 -34.47 14.06 12.45
CA GLY A 24 -33.39 13.91 11.48
C GLY A 24 -32.38 15.04 11.66
N GLU A 25 -31.13 14.67 11.92
CA GLU A 25 -29.99 15.53 11.65
C GLU A 25 -29.22 14.92 10.47
N PRO A 26 -28.84 15.71 9.45
CA PRO A 26 -27.87 15.23 8.49
C PRO A 26 -26.56 15.11 9.26
N ALA A 27 -26.14 13.87 9.52
CA ALA A 27 -24.78 13.60 9.95
C ALA A 27 -23.84 14.03 8.81
N PHE A 28 -23.50 15.31 8.76
CA PHE A 28 -22.22 15.76 8.25
C PHE A 28 -21.20 15.16 9.19
N GLY A 29 -20.89 13.89 8.96
CA GLY A 29 -19.76 13.23 9.57
C GLY A 29 -18.55 14.09 9.23
N SER A 30 -17.97 14.71 10.24
CA SER A 30 -16.67 15.34 10.18
C SER A 30 -15.73 14.40 9.43
N PRO A 31 -14.87 14.89 8.51
CA PRO A 31 -13.85 14.04 7.92
C PRO A 31 -13.10 13.41 9.10
N SER A 32 -13.13 12.07 9.16
CA SER A 32 -12.46 11.30 10.18
C SER A 32 -11.04 11.81 10.26
N LYS A 33 -10.69 12.36 11.44
CA LYS A 33 -9.36 12.79 11.86
C LYS A 33 -8.33 11.99 11.09
N ASP A 34 -7.68 12.64 10.11
CA ASP A 34 -6.72 11.99 9.22
C ASP A 34 -5.86 11.05 10.06
N GLU A 35 -5.95 9.76 9.76
CA GLU A 35 -5.01 8.77 10.26
C GLU A 35 -3.63 9.34 9.91
N GLN A 36 -2.94 9.91 10.89
CA GLN A 36 -1.53 10.26 10.75
C GLN A 36 -0.81 8.92 10.64
N GLN A 37 -0.78 8.37 9.44
CA GLN A 37 -0.11 7.12 9.13
C GLN A 37 1.36 7.32 9.46
N SER A 38 1.85 6.49 10.37
CA SER A 38 3.27 6.44 10.71
C SER A 38 4.07 6.21 9.43
N LEU A 39 4.96 7.13 9.10
CA LEU A 39 5.90 7.00 7.96
C LEU A 39 7.12 6.15 8.34
N ALA A 40 6.98 5.28 9.34
CA ALA A 40 8.03 4.35 9.74
C ALA A 40 8.32 3.36 8.61
N VAL A 41 9.61 3.04 8.42
CA VAL A 41 10.07 2.06 7.44
C VAL A 41 10.12 0.67 8.09
N PRO A 42 9.57 -0.39 7.46
CA PRO A 42 8.92 -0.38 6.15
C PRO A 42 7.55 0.31 6.17
N PHE A 43 7.36 1.24 5.23
CA PHE A 43 6.09 1.96 5.06
C PHE A 43 5.23 1.24 4.02
N CYS A 44 3.96 1.01 4.33
CA CYS A 44 2.97 0.51 3.39
C CYS A 44 1.71 1.37 3.46
N GLY A 45 1.24 1.86 2.32
CA GLY A 45 0.08 2.73 2.24
C GLY A 45 -0.63 2.60 0.91
N SER A 46 -1.95 2.81 0.91
CA SER A 46 -2.76 2.78 -0.30
C SER A 46 -2.75 4.12 -1.02
N ILE A 47 -2.61 4.08 -2.34
CA ILE A 47 -2.72 5.29 -3.17
C ILE A 47 -4.21 5.62 -3.32
N ARG A 48 -4.70 6.59 -2.54
CA ARG A 48 -6.12 7.01 -2.56
C ARG A 48 -6.58 7.32 -3.99
N GLY A 49 -7.57 6.57 -4.49
CA GLY A 49 -8.09 6.70 -5.85
C GLY A 49 -7.18 6.18 -6.97
N GLY A 50 -6.18 5.36 -6.64
CA GLY A 50 -5.29 4.69 -7.59
C GLY A 50 -4.34 5.62 -8.34
N MET A 51 -3.51 5.03 -9.21
CA MET A 51 -2.67 5.76 -10.16
C MET A 51 -3.47 6.06 -11.43
N ARG A 52 -3.22 7.25 -12.01
CA ARG A 52 -3.87 7.70 -13.26
C ARG A 52 -2.94 8.64 -14.02
N PRO A 53 -3.07 8.80 -15.34
CA PRO A 53 -2.27 9.74 -16.11
C PRO A 53 -2.24 11.13 -15.46
N GLY A 54 -1.03 11.69 -15.30
CA GLY A 54 -0.79 12.99 -14.66
C GLY A 54 -0.70 12.98 -13.12
N LYS A 55 -1.06 11.88 -12.44
CA LYS A 55 -0.87 11.75 -10.99
C LYS A 55 0.58 11.37 -10.68
N LYS A 56 1.16 11.99 -9.65
CA LYS A 56 2.55 11.81 -9.25
C LYS A 56 2.62 11.30 -7.81
N ILE A 57 3.59 10.43 -7.55
CA ILE A 57 4.05 10.07 -6.21
C ILE A 57 5.40 10.75 -6.02
N THR A 58 5.63 11.34 -4.85
CA THR A 58 6.90 11.95 -4.49
C THR A 58 7.35 11.34 -3.18
N ILE A 59 8.56 10.79 -3.16
CA ILE A 59 9.17 10.18 -1.99
C ILE A 59 10.32 11.09 -1.58
N MET A 60 10.27 11.59 -0.34
CA MET A 60 11.34 12.43 0.21
C MET A 60 11.86 11.74 1.45
N GLY A 61 13.17 11.80 1.64
CA GLY A 61 13.82 11.19 2.78
C GLY A 61 15.25 11.67 2.92
N ILE A 62 15.91 11.18 3.95
CA ILE A 62 17.35 11.31 4.15
C ILE A 62 17.89 9.89 4.08
N VAL A 63 18.89 9.66 3.23
CA VAL A 63 19.57 8.36 3.17
C VAL A 63 20.30 8.14 4.49
N ASP A 64 20.28 6.92 5.00
CA ASP A 64 21.05 6.58 6.20
C ASP A 64 22.54 6.95 6.04
N PRO A 65 23.25 7.32 7.13
CA PRO A 65 24.68 7.65 7.06
C PRO A 65 25.59 6.48 6.62
N GLU A 66 25.15 5.25 6.85
CA GLU A 66 25.85 4.02 6.45
C GLU A 66 24.86 3.08 5.73
N PRO A 67 24.47 3.40 4.48
CA PRO A 67 23.38 2.71 3.80
C PRO A 67 23.87 1.44 3.08
N ASP A 68 23.14 0.34 3.25
CA ASP A 68 23.26 -0.83 2.37
C ASP A 68 22.41 -0.63 1.09
N GLY A 69 21.17 -0.16 1.27
CA GLY A 69 20.21 0.04 0.20
C GLY A 69 18.82 0.40 0.71
N PHE A 70 17.93 0.70 -0.22
CA PHE A 70 16.50 0.81 0.06
C PHE A 70 15.68 0.45 -1.17
N ASP A 71 14.43 0.05 -0.91
CA ASP A 71 13.50 -0.42 -1.93
C ASP A 71 12.21 0.40 -1.92
N VAL A 72 11.66 0.61 -3.11
CA VAL A 72 10.34 1.22 -3.32
C VAL A 72 9.57 0.35 -4.29
N SER A 73 8.41 -0.14 -3.85
CA SER A 73 7.55 -1.00 -4.67
C SER A 73 6.14 -0.39 -4.79
N LEU A 74 5.65 -0.28 -6.02
CA LEU A 74 4.27 0.08 -6.33
C LEU A 74 3.49 -1.19 -6.70
N THR A 75 2.64 -1.63 -5.77
CA THR A 75 1.86 -2.87 -5.91
C THR A 75 0.45 -2.61 -6.43
N CYS A 76 -0.11 -3.59 -7.13
CA CYS A 76 -1.45 -3.50 -7.72
C CYS A 76 -2.56 -4.04 -6.80
N GLY A 77 -2.23 -4.46 -5.57
CA GLY A 77 -3.16 -5.11 -4.64
C GLY A 77 -3.44 -6.59 -4.93
N CYS A 78 -2.98 -7.09 -6.08
CA CYS A 78 -2.73 -8.49 -6.37
C CYS A 78 -1.22 -8.78 -6.22
N ASP A 79 -0.79 -9.95 -6.68
CA ASP A 79 0.62 -10.36 -6.67
C ASP A 79 1.50 -9.60 -7.69
N ASP A 80 0.91 -8.69 -8.48
CA ASP A 80 1.66 -7.87 -9.44
C ASP A 80 2.32 -6.64 -8.80
N VAL A 81 3.54 -6.37 -9.23
CA VAL A 81 4.33 -5.19 -8.89
C VAL A 81 4.53 -4.38 -10.17
N ALA A 82 3.86 -3.23 -10.25
CA ALA A 82 3.95 -2.35 -11.42
C ALA A 82 5.33 -1.69 -11.56
N LEU A 83 6.00 -1.46 -10.43
CA LEU A 83 7.36 -0.94 -10.37
C LEU A 83 8.00 -1.40 -9.07
N GLU A 84 9.13 -2.10 -9.18
CA GLU A 84 10.10 -2.26 -8.09
C GLU A 84 11.32 -1.42 -8.43
N LEU A 85 11.80 -0.65 -7.46
CA LEU A 85 13.02 0.14 -7.55
C LEU A 85 13.90 -0.17 -6.34
N SER A 86 15.12 -0.61 -6.59
CA SER A 86 16.11 -0.94 -5.57
C SER A 86 17.36 -0.09 -5.75
N ALA A 87 17.67 0.77 -4.77
CA ALA A 87 18.93 1.49 -4.72
C ALA A 87 19.94 0.68 -3.89
N ARG A 88 21.03 0.22 -4.52
CA ARG A 88 22.10 -0.55 -3.87
C ARG A 88 23.37 0.30 -3.80
N PHE A 89 23.84 0.61 -2.59
CA PHE A 89 24.95 1.55 -2.40
C PHE A 89 26.32 0.90 -2.64
N GLY A 90 26.49 -0.39 -2.33
CA GLY A 90 27.75 -1.11 -2.52
C GLY A 90 28.28 -1.00 -3.95
N ASP A 91 27.46 -1.37 -4.93
CA ASP A 91 27.80 -1.31 -6.36
C ASP A 91 27.30 -0.05 -7.07
N ARG A 92 26.66 0.87 -6.33
CA ARG A 92 26.05 2.10 -6.86
C ARG A 92 25.09 1.83 -8.02
N GLN A 93 24.20 0.85 -7.84
CA GLN A 93 23.23 0.45 -8.85
C GLN A 93 21.82 0.90 -8.46
N LEU A 94 21.05 1.32 -9.46
CA LEU A 94 19.62 1.58 -9.32
C LEU A 94 18.86 0.65 -10.26
N LEU A 95 18.35 -0.42 -9.68
CA LEU A 95 17.64 -1.47 -10.39
C LEU A 95 16.17 -1.07 -10.50
N ARG A 96 15.56 -1.32 -11.65
CA ARG A 96 14.11 -1.30 -11.79
C ARG A 96 13.62 -2.58 -12.44
N ASN A 97 12.49 -3.08 -11.97
CA ASN A 97 11.82 -4.19 -12.61
C ASN A 97 10.29 -4.09 -12.40
N ALA A 98 9.54 -4.97 -13.06
CA ALA A 98 8.12 -5.18 -12.86
C ALA A 98 7.84 -6.69 -12.76
N HIS A 99 6.90 -7.05 -11.88
CA HIS A 99 6.37 -8.39 -11.76
C HIS A 99 4.93 -8.37 -12.28
N VAL A 100 4.68 -9.02 -13.41
CA VAL A 100 3.39 -9.00 -14.09
C VAL A 100 3.01 -10.41 -14.51
N GLY A 101 1.83 -10.86 -14.09
CA GLY A 101 1.29 -12.15 -14.50
C GLY A 101 2.08 -13.34 -13.96
N GLY A 102 2.68 -13.19 -12.77
CA GLY A 102 3.44 -14.26 -12.10
C GLY A 102 4.91 -14.39 -12.54
N SER A 103 5.44 -13.42 -13.28
CA SER A 103 6.84 -13.41 -13.69
C SER A 103 7.47 -12.03 -13.58
N TRP A 104 8.75 -12.01 -13.21
CA TRP A 104 9.60 -10.82 -13.32
C TRP A 104 9.99 -10.57 -14.78
N GLY A 105 10.04 -9.29 -15.15
CA GLY A 105 10.62 -8.85 -16.41
C GLY A 105 12.14 -8.81 -16.38
N ASP A 106 12.71 -8.25 -17.45
CA ASP A 106 14.14 -7.98 -17.54
C ASP A 106 14.51 -6.79 -16.64
N GLU A 107 15.58 -6.95 -15.87
CA GLU A 107 16.05 -5.91 -14.96
C GLU A 107 16.68 -4.73 -15.71
N GLU A 108 16.22 -3.51 -15.40
CA GLU A 108 16.77 -2.27 -15.94
C GLU A 108 17.77 -1.65 -14.95
N THR A 109 19.06 -1.64 -15.31
CA THR A 109 20.15 -1.11 -14.46
C THR A 109 20.82 0.13 -15.03
N ALA A 110 20.52 0.49 -16.28
CA ALA A 110 21.17 1.61 -16.95
C ALA A 110 20.83 2.95 -16.29
N ILE A 111 21.87 3.62 -15.78
CA ILE A 111 21.84 4.96 -15.19
C ILE A 111 23.08 5.75 -15.62
N ALA A 112 22.93 7.07 -15.80
CA ALA A 112 24.07 7.93 -16.12
C ALA A 112 25.01 8.13 -14.90
N PHE A 113 24.43 8.17 -13.70
CA PHE A 113 25.11 8.22 -12.42
C PHE A 113 24.17 7.73 -11.32
N PHE A 114 24.74 7.31 -10.19
CA PHE A 114 23.98 6.92 -9.00
C PHE A 114 23.54 8.16 -8.21
N PRO A 115 22.23 8.37 -7.99
CA PRO A 115 21.71 9.67 -7.55
C PRO A 115 21.67 9.86 -6.03
N PHE A 116 22.02 8.84 -5.23
CA PHE A 116 21.88 8.88 -3.77
C PHE A 116 23.25 8.99 -3.08
N LEU A 117 23.29 9.78 -2.00
CA LEU A 117 24.47 9.99 -1.17
C LEU A 117 24.12 9.70 0.29
N ALA A 118 25.01 9.02 1.00
CA ALA A 118 24.84 8.69 2.40
C ALA A 118 24.65 9.95 3.25
N GLY A 119 23.68 9.93 4.17
CA GLY A 119 23.34 11.06 5.04
C GLY A 119 22.74 12.28 4.33
N GLN A 120 22.44 12.22 3.03
CA GLN A 120 21.91 13.35 2.26
C GLN A 120 20.40 13.22 2.00
N PRO A 121 19.68 14.35 1.89
CA PRO A 121 18.29 14.35 1.48
C PRO A 121 18.12 13.98 0.00
N PHE A 122 17.00 13.33 -0.33
CA PHE A 122 16.57 13.05 -1.69
C PHE A 122 15.07 13.34 -1.90
N ARG A 123 14.66 13.45 -3.17
CA ARG A 123 13.28 13.67 -3.62
C ARG A 123 12.98 12.96 -4.94
#